data_AF-A0A9J5WFP0-F1
#
_entry.id   AF-A0A9J5WFP0-F1
#
_cell.length_a   1.000
_cell.length_b   1.000
_cell.length_c   1.000
_cell.angle_alpha   90.00
_cell.angle_beta   90.00
_cell.angle_gamma   90.00
#
_symmetry.space_group_name_H-M   'P 1'
#
loop_
_entity.id
_entity.type
_entity.pdbx_description
1 polymer ?
#
loop_
_entity_poly.entity_id
_entity_poly.type
_entity_poly.pdbx_seq_one_letter_code
_entity_poly.pdbx_strand_id
1 'polypeptide(L)'
;MVDENAFSVEHSNVQSNEQNIYENEYDDMLEDYWDMGDPTYECEHCGVYFWYEERIEKRYKKIKPVFTLCCGKGKIKLPNPKDPPTLLKELLFGSGN
;
A
#
# COMPACT_ATOMS: atom_id res chain seq x y z
N MET A 1 24.58 -20.54 -1.56
CA MET A 1 25.66 -19.68 -2.07
C MET A 1 25.32 -19.38 -3.51
N VAL A 2 24.92 -18.13 -3.74
CA VAL A 2 25.19 -17.25 -4.89
C VAL A 2 25.11 -17.85 -6.32
N ASP A 3 24.50 -17.24 -7.33
CA ASP A 3 23.89 -15.91 -7.50
C ASP A 3 23.09 -15.91 -8.81
N GLU A 4 22.11 -15.00 -8.85
CA GLU A 4 21.81 -14.04 -9.93
C GLU A 4 22.21 -14.40 -11.37
N ASN A 5 21.21 -14.35 -12.27
CA ASN A 5 21.50 -13.72 -13.55
C ASN A 5 20.31 -12.88 -14.01
N ALA A 6 20.55 -11.57 -14.06
CA ALA A 6 19.66 -10.54 -14.53
C ALA A 6 19.31 -10.79 -16.00
N PHE A 7 18.02 -10.83 -16.31
CA PHE A 7 17.58 -10.86 -17.70
C PHE A 7 17.69 -9.43 -18.27
N SER A 8 18.85 -9.14 -18.87
CA SER A 8 19.10 -7.90 -19.61
C SER A 8 18.29 -7.92 -20.91
N VAL A 9 17.34 -7.00 -21.08
CA VAL A 9 16.60 -6.82 -22.33
C VAL A 9 17.35 -5.84 -23.22
N GLU A 10 18.04 -6.36 -24.23
CA GLU A 10 18.58 -5.54 -25.31
C GLU A 10 17.46 -5.19 -26.31
N HIS A 11 17.25 -3.90 -26.54
CA HIS A 11 16.33 -3.41 -27.55
C HIS A 11 17.01 -3.46 -28.94
N SER A 12 16.62 -4.42 -29.77
CA SER A 12 16.94 -4.41 -31.21
C SER A 12 15.70 -4.05 -32.05
N ASN A 13 15.82 -2.95 -32.80
CA ASN A 13 14.89 -2.46 -33.83
C ASN A 13 14.56 -3.54 -34.89
N VAL A 14 13.28 -3.83 -35.15
CA VAL A 14 12.82 -4.40 -36.43
C VAL A 14 11.45 -3.84 -36.80
N GLN A 15 11.35 -3.30 -38.03
CA GLN A 15 10.14 -2.78 -38.65
C GLN A 15 9.30 -3.89 -39.31
N SER A 16 7.99 -3.66 -39.24
CA SER A 16 6.90 -4.03 -40.16
C SER A 16 6.19 -5.40 -40.01
N ASN A 17 4.98 -5.30 -39.44
CA ASN A 17 3.64 -5.58 -40.02
C ASN A 17 3.14 -7.01 -40.29
N GLU A 18 2.76 -7.74 -39.23
CA GLU A 18 1.64 -8.73 -39.28
C GLU A 18 1.05 -9.16 -37.90
N GLN A 19 1.28 -8.42 -36.81
CA GLN A 19 0.97 -8.88 -35.43
C GLN A 19 -0.07 -8.07 -34.63
N ASN A 20 -0.79 -7.13 -35.26
CA ASN A 20 -1.62 -6.13 -34.56
C ASN A 20 -2.99 -6.60 -34.04
N ILE A 21 -3.27 -7.91 -33.95
CA ILE A 21 -4.55 -8.42 -33.42
C ILE A 21 -4.42 -8.83 -31.94
N TYR A 22 -3.23 -9.21 -31.48
CA TYR A 22 -2.99 -9.66 -30.10
C TYR A 22 -2.66 -8.52 -29.11
N GLU A 23 -2.41 -7.31 -29.60
CA GLU A 23 -2.03 -6.15 -28.76
C GLU A 23 -3.24 -5.41 -28.17
N ASN A 24 -4.43 -5.55 -28.77
CA ASN A 24 -5.61 -4.76 -28.37
C ASN A 24 -6.40 -5.34 -27.17
N GLU A 25 -6.12 -6.58 -26.73
CA GLU A 25 -6.83 -7.22 -25.61
C GLU A 25 -6.10 -7.03 -24.26
N TYR A 26 -4.83 -6.60 -24.30
CA TYR A 26 -4.03 -6.31 -23.09
C TYR A 26 -4.07 -4.84 -22.67
N ASP A 27 -4.50 -3.94 -23.56
CA ASP A 27 -4.54 -2.50 -23.33
C ASP A 27 -5.70 -2.09 -22.39
N ASP A 28 -6.80 -2.84 -22.39
CA ASP A 28 -7.98 -2.59 -21.53
C ASP A 28 -7.83 -3.18 -20.12
N MET A 29 -6.76 -3.96 -19.87
CA MET A 29 -6.45 -4.60 -18.59
C MET A 29 -5.23 -3.97 -17.88
N LEU A 30 -4.65 -2.91 -18.46
CA LEU A 30 -3.63 -2.05 -17.86
C LEU A 30 -4.28 -0.81 -17.23
N GLU A 31 -5.39 -0.99 -16.51
CA GLU A 31 -5.88 0.05 -15.62
C GLU A 31 -4.79 0.24 -14.53
N ASP A 32 -4.06 1.35 -14.61
CA ASP A 32 -2.94 1.68 -13.72
C ASP A 32 -3.30 1.39 -12.26
N TYR A 33 -2.42 0.66 -11.57
CA TYR A 33 -2.60 0.37 -10.15
C TYR A 33 -2.75 1.68 -9.36
N TRP A 34 -3.94 1.90 -8.79
CA TRP A 34 -4.21 3.09 -7.98
C TRP A 34 -3.59 2.96 -6.59
N ASP A 35 -2.37 3.50 -6.44
CA ASP A 35 -1.66 3.58 -5.17
C ASP A 35 -1.98 4.90 -4.43
N MET A 36 -2.40 4.79 -3.17
CA MET A 36 -2.63 5.94 -2.27
C MET A 36 -1.45 6.22 -1.32
N GLY A 37 -0.36 5.45 -1.45
CA GLY A 37 0.82 5.49 -0.62
C GLY A 37 0.64 4.85 0.76
N ASP A 38 1.62 5.09 1.64
CA ASP A 38 1.65 4.50 2.98
C ASP A 38 0.82 5.30 4.01
N PRO A 39 0.30 4.62 5.05
CA PRO A 39 -0.37 5.27 6.17
C PRO A 39 0.65 5.94 7.10
N THR A 40 1.07 7.15 6.74
CA THR A 40 2.13 7.89 7.45
C THR A 40 1.59 8.97 8.41
N TYR A 41 0.28 9.19 8.44
CA TYR A 41 -0.31 10.26 9.25
C TYR A 41 -0.75 9.75 10.62
N GLU A 42 -0.13 10.28 11.66
CA GLU A 42 -0.41 9.89 13.04
C GLU A 42 -1.59 10.69 13.63
N CYS A 43 -2.49 10.00 14.33
CA CYS A 43 -3.52 10.63 15.14
C CYS A 43 -2.90 11.31 16.37
N GLU A 44 -3.09 12.63 16.50
CA GLU A 44 -2.55 13.46 17.58
C GLU A 44 -2.96 13.05 19.01
N HIS A 45 -3.98 12.21 19.16
CA HIS A 45 -4.48 11.81 20.47
C HIS A 45 -4.07 10.40 20.91
N CYS A 46 -3.91 9.46 19.96
CA CYS A 46 -3.71 8.05 20.30
C CYS A 46 -2.59 7.37 19.51
N GLY A 47 -1.89 8.08 18.61
CA GLY A 47 -0.72 7.56 17.91
C GLY A 47 -1.01 6.53 16.81
N VAL A 48 -2.28 6.31 16.46
CA VAL A 48 -2.66 5.40 15.37
C VAL A 48 -2.39 6.07 14.02
N TYR A 49 -1.83 5.32 13.08
CA TYR A 49 -1.51 5.78 11.72
C TYR A 49 -2.69 5.65 10.76
N PHE A 50 -2.76 6.56 9.80
CA PHE A 50 -3.83 6.68 8.80
C PHE A 50 -3.26 7.02 7.42
N TRP A 51 -3.98 6.63 6.38
CA TRP A 51 -3.79 7.17 5.04
C TRP A 51 -4.32 8.62 4.98
N TYR A 52 -3.72 9.45 4.14
CA TYR A 52 -4.18 10.85 3.99
C TYR A 52 -5.65 10.95 3.56
N GLU A 53 -6.12 10.02 2.73
CA GLU A 53 -7.49 9.99 2.20
C GLU A 53 -8.56 9.55 3.21
N GLU A 54 -8.15 9.09 4.41
CA GLU A 54 -9.04 8.78 5.53
C GLU A 54 -9.40 10.01 6.39
N ARG A 55 -8.82 11.18 6.09
CA ARG A 55 -9.15 12.43 6.78
C ARG A 55 -10.64 12.77 6.62
N ILE A 56 -11.22 13.33 7.67
CA ILE A 56 -12.64 13.71 7.67
C ILE A 56 -12.95 14.93 6.78
N GLU A 57 -11.98 15.82 6.62
CA GLU A 57 -12.13 17.06 5.86
C GLU A 57 -11.45 16.91 4.49
N LYS A 58 -12.25 16.64 3.47
CA LYS A 58 -11.75 16.40 2.12
C LYS A 58 -11.72 17.66 1.25
N ARG A 59 -12.44 18.73 1.65
CA ARG A 59 -12.62 19.93 0.81
C ARG A 59 -11.33 20.73 0.60
N TYR A 60 -10.43 20.74 1.59
CA TYR A 60 -9.16 21.46 1.52
C TYR A 60 -8.02 20.61 2.07
N LYS A 61 -6.82 20.83 1.54
CA LYS A 61 -5.61 20.16 2.02
C LYS A 61 -5.17 20.82 3.33
N LYS A 62 -5.24 20.07 4.44
CA LYS A 62 -4.74 20.53 5.74
C LYS A 62 -3.30 20.07 5.92
N ILE A 63 -2.47 20.95 6.49
CA ILE A 63 -1.11 20.58 6.96
C ILE A 63 -1.20 19.45 7.99
N LYS A 64 -2.23 19.47 8.85
CA LYS A 64 -2.53 18.42 9.82
C LYS A 64 -3.92 17.83 9.55
N PRO A 65 -4.03 16.64 8.92
CA PRO A 65 -5.31 15.98 8.72
C PRO A 65 -5.90 15.53 10.06
N VAL A 66 -7.24 15.44 10.12
CA VAL A 66 -7.98 15.02 11.32
C VAL A 66 -8.71 13.72 11.02
N PHE A 67 -8.64 12.79 11.97
CA PHE A 67 -9.21 11.44 11.85
C PHE A 67 -10.18 11.15 13.00
N THR A 68 -11.16 10.28 12.77
CA THR A 68 -12.18 9.91 13.77
C THR A 68 -12.29 8.42 14.05
N LEU A 69 -11.71 7.57 13.19
CA LEU A 69 -11.92 6.11 13.25
C LEU A 69 -11.22 5.42 14.44
N CYS A 70 -10.27 6.09 15.08
CA CYS A 70 -9.60 5.59 16.29
C CYS A 70 -10.30 6.06 17.58
N CYS A 71 -9.84 7.16 18.16
CA CYS A 71 -10.27 7.69 19.45
C CYS A 71 -11.42 8.70 19.37
N GLY A 72 -12.05 8.85 18.19
CA GLY A 72 -13.12 9.83 17.98
C GLY A 72 -12.69 11.27 18.23
N LYS A 73 -11.45 11.65 17.86
CA LYS A 73 -10.81 12.95 18.19
C LYS A 73 -10.56 13.12 19.71
N GLY A 74 -10.03 12.09 20.35
CA GLY A 74 -9.71 12.09 21.77
C GLY A 74 -10.92 11.97 22.70
N LYS A 75 -12.12 11.74 22.16
CA LYS A 75 -13.35 11.56 22.95
C LYS A 75 -13.35 10.26 23.75
N ILE A 76 -12.69 9.23 23.25
CA ILE A 76 -12.57 7.94 23.91
C ILE A 76 -11.10 7.50 23.96
N LYS A 77 -10.73 6.80 25.03
CA LYS A 77 -9.44 6.10 25.13
C LYS A 77 -9.67 4.64 24.75
N LEU A 78 -9.12 4.21 23.62
CA LEU A 78 -9.18 2.80 23.24
C LEU A 78 -8.28 1.98 24.18
N PRO A 79 -8.69 0.77 24.59
CA PRO A 79 -7.80 -0.14 25.30
C PRO A 79 -6.66 -0.57 24.37
N ASN A 80 -5.49 -0.88 24.95
CA ASN A 80 -4.41 -1.46 24.17
C ASN A 80 -4.86 -2.79 23.55
N PRO A 81 -4.46 -3.08 22.30
CA PRO A 81 -4.76 -4.36 21.68
C PRO A 81 -4.14 -5.50 22.50
N LYS A 82 -4.85 -6.62 22.58
CA LYS A 82 -4.30 -7.84 23.18
C LYS A 82 -3.19 -8.37 22.31
N ASP A 83 -2.25 -9.06 22.92
CA ASP A 83 -1.26 -9.83 22.19
C ASP A 83 -1.92 -10.79 21.20
N PRO A 84 -1.46 -10.84 19.94
CA PRO A 84 -1.95 -11.83 18.99
C PRO A 84 -1.59 -13.26 19.46
N PRO A 85 -2.42 -14.26 19.15
CA PRO A 85 -2.09 -15.66 19.41
C PRO A 85 -0.72 -16.06 18.89
N THR A 86 -0.05 -17.00 19.56
CA THR A 86 1.31 -17.46 19.21
C THR A 86 1.44 -17.83 17.74
N LEU A 87 0.47 -18.57 17.20
CA LEU A 87 0.44 -18.95 15.79
C LEU A 87 0.55 -17.72 14.84
N LEU A 88 -0.16 -16.63 15.14
CA LEU A 88 -0.09 -15.42 14.30
C LEU A 88 1.25 -14.71 14.44
N LYS A 89 1.87 -14.74 15.63
CA LYS A 89 3.22 -14.19 15.84
C LYS A 89 4.25 -14.97 15.03
N GLU A 90 4.17 -16.30 15.04
CA GLU A 90 5.07 -17.18 14.29
C GLU A 90 4.91 -17.00 12.78
N LEU A 91 3.68 -16.86 12.28
CA LEU A 91 3.44 -16.59 10.86
C LEU A 91 3.99 -15.22 10.43
N LEU A 92 3.89 -14.20 11.30
CA LEU A 92 4.30 -12.84 10.98
C LEU A 92 5.83 -12.65 11.03
N PHE A 93 6.50 -13.20 12.04
CA PHE A 93 7.94 -13.00 12.27
C PHE A 93 8.81 -14.19 11.87
N GLY A 94 8.19 -15.30 11.46
CA GLY A 94 8.86 -16.57 11.24
C GLY A 94 9.09 -17.34 12.55
N SER A 95 9.11 -18.66 12.44
CA SER A 95 9.68 -19.52 13.48
C SER A 95 11.20 -19.32 13.41
N GLY A 96 11.80 -18.62 14.36
CA GLY A 96 13.25 -18.45 14.40
C GLY A 96 13.95 -19.81 14.40
N ASN A 97 14.61 -20.15 13.28
CA ASN A 97 15.57 -21.24 13.12
C ASN A 97 16.89 -20.65 12.66
#